data_AF-A0A7W8TAQ2-F1
#
_entry.id   AF-A0A7W8TAQ2-F1
#
_cell.length_a   1.000
_cell.length_b   1.000
_cell.length_c   1.000
_cell.angle_alpha   90.00
_cell.angle_beta   90.00
_cell.angle_gamma   90.00
#
_symmetry.space_group_name_H-M   'P 1'
#
loop_
_entity.id
_entity.type
_entity.pdbx_description
1 polymer ?
#
loop_
_entity_poly.entity_id
_entity_poly.type
_entity_poly.pdbx_seq_one_letter_code
_entity_poly.pdbx_strand_id
1 'polypeptide(L)'
;MSRFGPRLAGAGGFINISQAAKKVVFVGTFTAGRLRLTVGNGKLRIVEEGAARKFVNEVEHRTCSGRYAVSRKQVALYVTERCVFRLAEDGLELIEIAPGVDLEKDILALMDFRPIMCEAPRLMDARIFHVEPMGLRDEMLCLPLEERFTYDQQQNLFFVNFEGYTVKSLADVERIRSLVEAKLGLLDHKMYAIVDYDNFAILPDVLDTYSVMVKGLIERFYS
;
A
#
# COMPACT_ATOMS: atom_id res chain seq x y z
N MET A 1 -5.01 -30.63 -1.54
CA MET A 1 -4.40 -30.86 -2.89
C MET A 1 -4.90 -29.75 -3.81
N SER A 2 -4.06 -28.91 -4.40
CA SER A 2 -4.53 -27.93 -5.41
C SER A 2 -4.48 -28.57 -6.80
N ARG A 3 -5.37 -28.19 -7.71
CA ARG A 3 -5.46 -28.77 -9.06
C ARG A 3 -5.64 -27.64 -10.08
N PHE A 4 -4.89 -27.70 -11.17
CA PHE A 4 -4.97 -26.75 -12.28
C PHE A 4 -5.09 -27.55 -13.59
N GLY A 5 -6.31 -27.72 -14.09
CA GLY A 5 -6.60 -28.60 -15.22
C GLY A 5 -6.16 -30.05 -14.96
N PRO A 6 -5.55 -30.76 -15.94
CA PRO A 6 -5.13 -32.16 -15.77
C PRO A 6 -3.90 -32.33 -14.87
N ARG A 7 -3.32 -31.25 -14.32
CA ARG A 7 -2.11 -31.31 -13.49
C ARG A 7 -2.42 -31.13 -12.00
N LEU A 8 -1.92 -32.08 -11.20
CA LEU A 8 -1.82 -31.96 -9.74
C LEU A 8 -0.70 -30.98 -9.38
N ALA A 9 -1.05 -29.69 -9.29
CA ALA A 9 -0.17 -28.68 -8.71
C ALA A 9 -0.41 -28.70 -7.19
N GLY A 10 0.35 -29.48 -6.43
CA GLY A 10 0.24 -29.52 -4.96
C GLY A 10 0.17 -28.11 -4.36
N ALA A 11 -0.60 -27.92 -3.28
CA ALA A 11 -0.79 -26.59 -2.68
C ALA A 11 0.50 -26.00 -2.06
N GLY A 12 1.56 -26.80 -1.89
CA GLY A 12 2.81 -26.38 -1.27
C GLY A 12 2.60 -25.71 0.09
N GLY A 13 3.46 -24.76 0.45
CA GLY A 13 3.33 -23.91 1.63
C GLY A 13 2.33 -22.74 1.48
N PHE A 14 1.66 -22.61 0.33
CA PHE A 14 0.79 -21.49 0.01
C PHE A 14 -0.34 -21.32 1.03
N ILE A 15 -0.90 -22.42 1.53
CA ILE A 15 -1.97 -22.39 2.53
C ILE A 15 -1.46 -21.77 3.84
N ASN A 16 -0.26 -22.13 4.28
CA ASN A 16 0.29 -21.62 5.54
C ASN A 16 0.66 -20.12 5.44
N ILE A 17 1.25 -19.71 4.31
CA ILE A 17 1.65 -18.31 4.07
C ILE A 17 0.42 -17.41 3.88
N SER A 18 -0.55 -17.85 3.08
CA SER A 18 -1.77 -17.07 2.82
C SER A 18 -2.69 -16.99 4.02
N GLN A 19 -2.71 -17.95 4.94
CA GLN A 19 -3.58 -17.91 6.12
C GLN A 19 -3.01 -17.09 7.29
N ALA A 20 -1.68 -16.97 7.40
CA ALA A 20 -1.03 -16.23 8.48
C ALA A 20 -0.82 -14.74 8.17
N ALA A 21 -0.78 -14.36 6.89
CA ALA A 21 -0.50 -12.98 6.49
C ALA A 21 -1.62 -12.00 6.88
N LYS A 22 -1.28 -10.78 7.32
CA LYS A 22 -2.28 -9.73 7.58
C LYS A 22 -2.98 -9.25 6.30
N LYS A 23 -2.25 -9.28 5.17
CA LYS A 23 -2.72 -8.91 3.84
C LYS A 23 -2.16 -9.88 2.80
N VAL A 24 -2.98 -10.28 1.84
CA VAL A 24 -2.60 -11.16 0.73
C VAL A 24 -2.87 -10.45 -0.60
N VAL A 25 -1.91 -10.50 -1.52
CA VAL A 25 -2.05 -9.93 -2.86
C VAL A 25 -1.85 -11.05 -3.87
N PHE A 26 -2.92 -11.45 -4.54
CA PHE A 26 -2.89 -12.37 -5.67
C PHE A 26 -2.57 -11.59 -6.93
N VAL A 27 -1.54 -12.00 -7.66
CA VAL A 27 -1.11 -11.34 -8.90
C VAL A 27 -1.19 -12.34 -10.05
N GLY A 28 -1.79 -11.92 -11.16
CA GLY A 28 -1.81 -12.71 -12.38
C GLY A 28 -2.69 -12.08 -13.45
N THR A 29 -2.64 -12.61 -14.66
CA THR A 29 -3.44 -12.08 -15.77
C THR A 29 -4.94 -12.31 -15.56
N PHE A 30 -5.78 -11.44 -16.14
CA PHE A 30 -7.24 -11.53 -16.04
C PHE A 30 -7.81 -12.78 -16.74
N THR A 31 -7.33 -13.06 -17.94
CA THR A 31 -7.61 -14.29 -18.70
C THR A 31 -6.35 -15.17 -18.78
N ALA A 32 -6.53 -16.44 -19.14
CA ALA A 32 -5.45 -17.37 -19.44
C ALA A 32 -5.36 -17.65 -20.94
N GLY A 33 -4.18 -18.06 -21.42
CA GLY A 33 -3.93 -18.36 -22.83
C GLY A 33 -3.01 -17.33 -23.48
N ARG A 34 -3.24 -17.02 -24.76
CA ARG A 34 -2.38 -16.14 -25.57
C ARG A 34 -2.71 -14.65 -25.45
N LEU A 35 -2.97 -14.18 -24.22
CA LEU A 35 -3.21 -12.77 -23.97
C LEU A 35 -2.00 -11.95 -24.45
N ARG A 36 -2.23 -10.99 -25.36
CA ARG A 36 -1.21 -10.03 -25.82
C ARG A 36 -1.68 -8.61 -25.56
N LEU A 37 -0.78 -7.81 -25.01
CA LEU A 37 -1.04 -6.46 -24.53
C LEU A 37 0.03 -5.52 -25.05
N THR A 38 -0.31 -4.24 -25.17
CA THR A 38 0.65 -3.15 -25.32
C THR A 38 0.38 -2.10 -24.27
N VAL A 39 1.44 -1.58 -23.66
CA VAL A 39 1.40 -0.48 -22.71
C VAL A 39 2.14 0.69 -23.32
N GLY A 40 1.55 1.89 -23.26
CA GLY A 40 2.17 3.11 -23.74
C GLY A 40 1.23 4.30 -23.68
N ASN A 41 1.80 5.50 -23.65
CA ASN A 41 1.06 6.77 -23.55
C ASN A 41 0.07 6.78 -22.37
N GLY A 42 0.46 6.20 -21.23
CA GLY A 42 -0.35 6.16 -20.01
C GLY A 42 -1.57 5.25 -20.09
N LYS A 43 -1.61 4.31 -21.06
CA LYS A 43 -2.76 3.41 -21.26
C LYS A 43 -2.33 1.96 -21.53
N LEU A 44 -3.21 1.04 -21.14
CA LEU A 44 -3.20 -0.34 -21.56
C LEU A 44 -4.07 -0.51 -22.82
N ARG A 45 -3.60 -1.33 -23.76
CA ARG A 45 -4.40 -1.80 -24.89
C ARG A 45 -4.26 -3.31 -25.05
N ILE A 46 -5.39 -4.01 -25.11
CA ILE A 46 -5.46 -5.43 -25.38
C ILE A 46 -5.36 -5.65 -26.89
N VAL A 47 -4.38 -6.44 -27.34
CA VAL A 47 -4.11 -6.73 -28.77
C VAL A 47 -4.70 -8.08 -29.16
N GLU A 48 -4.61 -9.08 -28.29
CA GLU A 48 -5.25 -10.39 -28.42
C GLU A 48 -5.74 -10.81 -27.04
N GLU A 49 -7.00 -11.21 -26.92
CA GLU A 49 -7.58 -11.69 -25.66
C GLU A 49 -7.15 -13.14 -25.37
N GLY A 50 -7.05 -13.49 -24.09
CA GLY A 50 -6.83 -14.85 -23.63
C GLY A 50 -8.01 -15.77 -23.95
N ALA A 51 -7.69 -17.05 -24.15
CA ALA A 51 -8.64 -18.07 -24.56
C ALA A 51 -9.55 -18.58 -23.43
N ALA A 52 -9.16 -18.41 -22.17
CA ALA A 52 -9.90 -18.95 -21.02
C ALA A 52 -10.15 -17.89 -19.94
N ARG A 53 -11.39 -17.85 -19.44
CA ARG A 53 -11.80 -17.01 -18.29
C ARG A 53 -11.25 -17.60 -16.99
N LYS A 54 -10.84 -16.72 -16.07
CA LYS A 54 -10.33 -17.12 -14.74
C LYS A 54 -11.29 -16.77 -13.60
N PHE A 55 -12.24 -15.87 -13.84
CA PHE A 55 -13.27 -15.47 -12.89
C PHE A 55 -14.56 -16.23 -13.20
N VAL A 56 -14.63 -17.45 -12.69
CA VAL A 56 -15.72 -18.43 -12.94
C VAL A 56 -16.63 -18.58 -11.72
N ASN A 57 -17.88 -19.04 -11.93
CA ASN A 57 -18.86 -19.23 -10.85
C ASN A 57 -18.41 -20.28 -9.81
N GLU A 58 -17.84 -21.39 -10.28
CA GLU A 58 -17.37 -22.48 -9.43
C GLU A 58 -15.95 -22.89 -9.81
N VAL A 59 -15.05 -22.84 -8.84
CA VAL A 59 -13.68 -23.34 -9.00
C VAL A 59 -13.66 -24.86 -8.83
N GLU A 60 -12.88 -25.55 -9.67
CA GLU A 60 -12.76 -27.03 -9.60
C GLU A 60 -12.24 -27.53 -8.25
N HIS A 61 -11.40 -26.73 -7.57
CA HIS A 61 -10.92 -27.05 -6.24
C HIS A 61 -10.67 -25.78 -5.42
N ARG A 62 -11.18 -25.77 -4.18
CA ARG A 62 -11.07 -24.61 -3.28
C ARG A 62 -9.73 -24.66 -2.54
N THR A 63 -8.73 -23.96 -3.07
CA THR A 63 -7.41 -23.87 -2.43
C THR A 63 -7.28 -22.66 -1.48
N CYS A 64 -8.13 -21.65 -1.65
CA CYS A 64 -8.26 -20.49 -0.75
C CYS A 64 -9.76 -20.23 -0.51
N SER A 65 -10.16 -20.06 0.75
CA SER A 65 -11.56 -19.81 1.12
C SER A 65 -11.78 -18.33 1.39
N GLY A 66 -12.45 -17.64 0.47
CA GLY A 66 -12.80 -16.23 0.65
C GLY A 66 -13.61 -15.98 1.93
N ARG A 67 -14.58 -16.86 2.23
CA ARG A 67 -15.37 -16.80 3.48
C ARG A 67 -14.49 -16.88 4.74
N TYR A 68 -13.42 -17.69 4.69
CA TYR A 68 -12.49 -17.79 5.82
C TYR A 68 -11.65 -16.51 5.98
N ALA A 69 -11.13 -15.95 4.88
CA ALA A 69 -10.39 -14.69 4.90
C ALA A 69 -11.26 -13.52 5.41
N VAL A 70 -12.52 -13.43 4.96
CA VAL A 70 -13.52 -12.47 5.45
C VAL A 70 -13.74 -12.63 6.95
N SER A 71 -13.96 -13.85 7.44
CA SER A 71 -14.18 -14.11 8.88
C SER A 71 -12.99 -13.68 9.77
N ARG A 72 -11.79 -13.66 9.18
CA ARG A 72 -10.54 -13.23 9.84
C ARG A 72 -10.23 -11.74 9.62
N LYS A 73 -11.12 -10.99 8.95
CA LYS A 73 -10.90 -9.60 8.51
C LYS A 73 -9.58 -9.42 7.75
N GLN A 74 -9.18 -10.46 7.02
CA GLN A 74 -7.94 -10.47 6.27
C GLN A 74 -8.12 -9.70 4.96
N VAL A 75 -7.22 -8.76 4.68
CA VAL A 75 -7.28 -8.00 3.43
C VAL A 75 -6.74 -8.84 2.29
N ALA A 76 -7.57 -9.11 1.27
CA ALA A 76 -7.14 -9.79 0.05
C ALA A 76 -7.38 -8.92 -1.20
N LEU A 77 -6.35 -8.77 -2.03
CA LEU A 77 -6.40 -8.09 -3.31
C LEU A 77 -6.09 -9.06 -4.45
N TYR A 78 -6.76 -8.87 -5.59
CA TYR A 78 -6.49 -9.59 -6.84
C TYR A 78 -6.11 -8.57 -7.90
N VAL A 79 -4.83 -8.50 -8.22
CA VAL A 79 -4.25 -7.53 -9.14
C VAL A 79 -4.00 -8.21 -10.48
N THR A 80 -4.59 -7.64 -11.53
CA THR A 80 -4.38 -8.07 -12.92
C THR A 80 -3.76 -6.95 -13.75
N GLU A 81 -3.49 -7.20 -15.02
CA GLU A 81 -3.04 -6.18 -15.95
C GLU A 81 -4.07 -5.07 -16.16
N ARG A 82 -5.37 -5.38 -16.05
CA ARG A 82 -6.48 -4.52 -16.51
C ARG A 82 -7.36 -3.99 -15.39
N CYS A 83 -7.33 -4.62 -14.22
CA CYS A 83 -8.15 -4.23 -13.08
C CYS A 83 -7.65 -4.81 -11.75
N VAL A 84 -8.14 -4.22 -10.65
CA VAL A 84 -7.89 -4.69 -9.28
C VAL A 84 -9.21 -5.01 -8.60
N PHE A 85 -9.29 -6.18 -7.96
CA PHE A 85 -10.38 -6.54 -7.08
C PHE A 85 -9.96 -6.58 -5.62
N ARG A 86 -10.89 -6.27 -4.73
CA ARG A 86 -10.80 -6.50 -3.29
C ARG A 86 -11.78 -7.59 -2.88
N LEU A 87 -11.37 -8.46 -1.96
CA LEU A 87 -12.31 -9.36 -1.30
C LEU A 87 -13.14 -8.59 -0.27
N ALA A 88 -14.44 -8.53 -0.47
CA ALA A 88 -15.45 -8.00 0.44
C ALA A 88 -16.27 -9.15 1.06
N GLU A 89 -17.15 -8.82 2.01
CA GLU A 89 -17.98 -9.82 2.70
C GLU A 89 -18.87 -10.61 1.74
N ASP A 90 -19.43 -9.92 0.74
CA ASP A 90 -20.38 -10.47 -0.22
C ASP A 90 -19.73 -10.99 -1.53
N GLY A 91 -18.41 -10.87 -1.69
CA GLY A 91 -17.71 -11.32 -2.89
C GLY A 91 -16.53 -10.45 -3.33
N LEU A 92 -16.22 -10.48 -4.62
CA LEU A 92 -15.18 -9.63 -5.21
C LEU A 92 -15.76 -8.28 -5.59
N GLU A 93 -15.13 -7.22 -5.09
CA GLU A 93 -15.42 -5.83 -5.42
C GLU A 93 -14.40 -5.31 -6.43
N LEU A 94 -14.87 -4.74 -7.53
CA LEU A 94 -14.02 -4.11 -8.53
C LEU A 94 -13.66 -2.69 -8.06
N ILE A 95 -12.40 -2.47 -7.70
CA ILE A 95 -11.97 -1.20 -7.10
C ILE A 95 -11.15 -0.33 -8.04
N GLU A 96 -10.45 -0.92 -9.03
CA GLU A 96 -9.64 -0.17 -10.00
C GLU A 96 -9.72 -0.76 -11.41
N ILE A 97 -9.61 0.11 -12.41
CA ILE A 97 -9.51 -0.25 -13.84
C ILE A 97 -8.30 0.45 -14.48
N ALA A 98 -7.56 -0.26 -15.32
CA ALA A 98 -6.45 0.30 -16.07
C ALA A 98 -6.93 1.35 -17.08
N PRO A 99 -6.24 2.49 -17.25
CA PRO A 99 -6.56 3.45 -18.29
C PRO A 99 -6.54 2.78 -19.68
N GLY A 100 -7.59 3.01 -20.48
CA GLY A 100 -7.73 2.42 -21.82
C GLY A 100 -8.50 1.10 -21.87
N VAL A 101 -8.91 0.54 -20.73
CA VAL A 101 -9.75 -0.66 -20.63
C VAL A 101 -11.24 -0.27 -20.56
N ASP A 102 -12.06 -0.98 -21.32
CA ASP A 102 -13.52 -0.82 -21.32
C ASP A 102 -14.15 -1.75 -20.27
N LEU A 103 -14.90 -1.19 -19.31
CA LEU A 103 -15.50 -1.95 -18.21
C LEU A 103 -16.41 -3.09 -18.70
N GLU A 104 -17.27 -2.83 -19.67
CA GLU A 104 -18.25 -3.83 -20.11
C GLU A 104 -17.57 -4.91 -20.96
N LYS A 105 -16.75 -4.51 -21.93
CA LYS A 105 -16.16 -5.43 -22.91
C LYS A 105 -14.97 -6.20 -22.37
N ASP A 106 -14.07 -5.52 -21.68
CA ASP A 106 -12.76 -6.07 -21.31
C ASP A 106 -12.76 -6.64 -19.88
N ILE A 107 -13.82 -6.43 -19.10
CA ILE A 107 -13.95 -6.97 -17.74
C ILE A 107 -15.25 -7.76 -17.61
N LEU A 108 -16.42 -7.10 -17.61
CA LEU A 108 -17.68 -7.76 -17.24
C LEU A 108 -18.09 -8.88 -18.20
N ALA A 109 -17.91 -8.70 -19.51
CA ALA A 109 -18.20 -9.72 -20.51
C ALA A 109 -17.27 -10.96 -20.45
N LEU A 110 -16.18 -10.87 -19.68
CA LEU A 110 -15.17 -11.91 -19.53
C LEU A 110 -15.20 -12.58 -18.15
N MET A 111 -16.20 -12.27 -17.32
CA MET A 111 -16.48 -12.91 -16.04
C MET A 111 -17.77 -13.74 -16.13
N ASP A 112 -17.85 -14.83 -15.37
CA ASP A 112 -19.08 -15.62 -15.29
C ASP A 112 -20.06 -15.12 -14.21
N PHE A 113 -19.66 -14.10 -13.45
CA PHE A 113 -20.46 -13.39 -12.45
C PHE A 113 -20.17 -11.90 -12.52
N ARG A 114 -21.08 -11.08 -11.96
CA ARG A 114 -20.85 -9.64 -11.82
C ARG A 114 -20.13 -9.34 -10.50
N PRO A 115 -19.00 -8.62 -10.50
CA PRO A 115 -18.37 -8.15 -9.28
C PRO A 115 -19.24 -7.08 -8.61
N ILE A 116 -19.01 -6.88 -7.31
CA ILE A 116 -19.59 -5.77 -6.56
C ILE A 116 -18.99 -4.45 -7.07
N MET A 117 -19.86 -3.47 -7.30
CA MET A 117 -19.49 -2.11 -7.67
C MET A 117 -20.38 -1.16 -6.87
N CYS A 118 -19.95 -0.83 -5.64
CA CYS A 118 -20.65 0.15 -4.82
C CYS A 118 -20.56 1.56 -5.43
N GLU A 119 -19.42 1.83 -6.07
CA GLU A 119 -19.11 3.06 -6.79
C GLU A 119 -18.44 2.71 -8.12
N ALA A 120 -18.31 3.70 -9.00
CA ALA A 120 -17.52 3.51 -10.22
C ALA A 120 -16.04 3.25 -9.84
N PRO A 121 -15.41 2.21 -10.41
CA PRO A 121 -14.02 1.91 -10.07
C PRO A 121 -13.10 3.04 -10.52
N ARG A 122 -12.14 3.37 -9.67
CA ARG A 122 -11.17 4.42 -9.97
C ARG A 122 -10.19 3.94 -11.05
N LEU A 123 -9.49 4.87 -11.69
CA LEU A 123 -8.39 4.51 -12.56
C LEU A 123 -7.21 4.01 -11.72
N MET A 124 -6.55 2.95 -12.21
CA MET A 124 -5.23 2.56 -11.72
C MET A 124 -4.24 3.71 -11.95
N ASP A 125 -3.21 3.80 -11.11
CA ASP A 125 -2.20 4.86 -11.21
C ASP A 125 -1.59 4.90 -12.63
N ALA A 126 -1.76 6.03 -13.30
CA ALA A 126 -1.34 6.20 -14.70
C ALA A 126 0.16 5.93 -14.89
N ARG A 127 0.99 6.20 -13.87
CA ARG A 127 2.44 5.98 -13.90
C ARG A 127 2.80 4.51 -14.14
N ILE A 128 1.92 3.55 -13.79
CA ILE A 128 2.09 2.12 -14.08
C ILE A 128 2.12 1.87 -15.60
N PHE A 129 1.49 2.74 -16.39
CA PHE A 129 1.33 2.61 -17.85
C PHE A 129 2.26 3.54 -18.64
N HIS A 130 3.29 4.07 -17.97
CA HIS A 130 4.36 4.87 -18.52
C HIS A 130 5.69 4.10 -18.49
N VAL A 131 6.63 4.47 -19.37
CA VAL A 131 7.97 3.83 -19.41
C VAL A 131 8.90 4.49 -18.40
N GLU A 132 8.60 5.75 -18.07
CA GLU A 132 9.34 6.55 -17.12
C GLU A 132 9.27 5.97 -15.70
N PRO A 133 10.34 6.10 -14.89
CA PRO A 133 10.31 5.68 -13.49
C PRO A 133 9.18 6.34 -12.70
N MET A 134 8.46 5.56 -11.89
CA MET A 134 7.31 6.05 -11.11
C MET A 134 7.68 6.99 -9.95
N GLY A 135 8.96 7.06 -9.55
CA GLY A 135 9.41 7.88 -8.43
C GLY A 135 8.98 7.36 -7.04
N LEU A 136 8.60 6.08 -6.91
CA LEU A 136 8.04 5.51 -5.68
C LEU A 136 8.92 5.69 -4.44
N ARG A 137 10.25 5.76 -4.60
CA ARG A 137 11.16 5.95 -3.48
C ARG A 137 10.89 7.25 -2.74
N ASP A 138 10.73 8.35 -3.47
CA ASP A 138 10.50 9.66 -2.85
C ASP A 138 9.13 9.70 -2.16
N GLU A 139 8.12 9.08 -2.77
CA GLU A 139 6.76 8.99 -2.21
C GLU A 139 6.70 8.09 -0.96
N MET A 140 7.35 6.93 -0.98
CA MET A 140 7.33 5.97 0.13
C MET A 140 8.24 6.37 1.29
N LEU A 141 9.28 7.16 1.05
CA LEU A 141 10.16 7.69 2.11
C LEU A 141 9.60 8.98 2.74
N CYS A 142 8.56 9.59 2.14
CA CYS A 142 7.78 10.64 2.77
C CYS A 142 6.80 10.07 3.83
N LEU A 143 7.32 9.49 4.92
CA LEU A 143 6.53 9.40 6.14
C LEU A 143 6.19 10.85 6.55
N PRO A 144 4.90 11.25 6.61
CA PRO A 144 4.52 12.60 7.00
C PRO A 144 5.16 12.98 8.33
N LEU A 145 5.60 14.22 8.47
CA LEU A 145 6.33 14.66 9.65
C LEU A 145 5.50 14.42 10.93
N GLU A 146 4.18 14.50 10.83
CA GLU A 146 3.23 14.31 11.91
C GLU A 146 3.16 12.85 12.41
N GLU A 147 3.37 11.87 11.52
CA GLU A 147 3.37 10.44 11.84
C GLU A 147 4.73 9.97 12.39
N ARG A 148 5.76 10.82 12.31
CA ARG A 148 7.10 10.55 12.84
C ARG A 148 7.20 10.69 14.35
N PHE A 149 6.20 11.26 15.03
CA PHE A 149 6.21 11.51 16.47
C PHE A 149 5.18 10.65 17.20
N THR A 150 5.65 9.77 18.07
CA THR A 150 4.79 8.90 18.90
C THR A 150 5.13 9.08 20.37
N TYR A 151 4.12 9.24 21.23
CA TYR A 151 4.30 9.27 22.67
C TYR A 151 3.61 8.05 23.32
N ASP A 152 4.39 7.23 24.03
CA ASP A 152 3.89 6.13 24.85
C ASP A 152 3.77 6.60 26.32
N GLN A 153 2.53 6.79 26.77
CA GLN A 153 2.21 7.18 28.14
C GLN A 153 2.54 6.11 29.18
N GLN A 154 2.48 4.82 28.82
CA GLN A 154 2.74 3.73 29.78
C GLN A 154 4.22 3.67 30.16
N GLN A 155 5.10 3.97 29.19
CA GLN A 155 6.55 3.93 29.37
C GLN A 155 7.17 5.32 29.58
N ASN A 156 6.36 6.38 29.54
CA ASN A 156 6.81 7.78 29.54
C ASN A 156 7.92 8.05 28.51
N LEU A 157 7.73 7.52 27.29
CA LEU A 157 8.73 7.50 26.23
C LEU A 157 8.21 8.20 24.97
N PHE A 158 8.98 9.15 24.46
CA PHE A 158 8.73 9.82 23.19
C PHE A 158 9.63 9.27 22.10
N PHE A 159 9.03 8.72 21.05
CA PHE A 159 9.74 8.21 19.89
C PHE A 159 9.62 9.18 18.72
N VAL A 160 10.76 9.50 18.13
CA VAL A 160 10.87 10.37 16.96
C VAL A 160 11.58 9.60 15.84
N ASN A 161 10.90 9.40 14.71
CA ASN A 161 11.47 8.74 13.55
C ASN A 161 11.89 9.76 12.48
N PHE A 162 13.17 10.13 12.41
CA PHE A 162 13.70 10.94 11.31
C PHE A 162 14.34 10.13 10.18
N GLU A 163 14.05 8.83 10.09
CA GLU A 163 14.59 7.96 9.05
C GLU A 163 14.29 8.52 7.65
N GLY A 164 15.34 8.75 6.86
CA GLY A 164 15.25 9.29 5.50
C GLY A 164 14.68 10.71 5.40
N TYR A 165 14.46 11.42 6.51
CA TYR A 165 13.97 12.79 6.51
C TYR A 165 15.12 13.76 6.21
N THR A 166 14.85 14.82 5.43
CA THR A 166 15.84 15.86 5.16
C THR A 166 15.28 17.22 5.53
N VAL A 167 15.93 17.91 6.48
CA VAL A 167 15.60 19.28 6.85
C VAL A 167 16.26 20.23 5.86
N LYS A 168 15.44 20.88 5.01
CA LYS A 168 15.94 21.71 3.91
C LYS A 168 15.69 23.20 4.13
N SER A 169 14.77 23.56 5.03
CA SER A 169 14.32 24.94 5.20
C SER A 169 14.04 25.28 6.67
N LEU A 170 14.03 26.58 6.97
CA LEU A 170 13.59 27.08 8.28
C LEU A 170 12.14 26.70 8.58
N ALA A 171 11.29 26.58 7.56
CA ALA A 171 9.92 26.12 7.71
C ALA A 171 9.85 24.66 8.20
N ASP A 172 10.77 23.80 7.77
CA ASP A 172 10.85 22.41 8.25
C ASP A 172 11.21 22.38 9.74
N VAL A 173 12.19 23.19 10.15
CA VAL A 173 12.59 23.32 11.57
C VAL A 173 11.41 23.79 12.43
N GLU A 174 10.69 24.81 11.97
CA GLU A 174 9.55 25.36 12.71
C GLU A 174 8.36 24.38 12.78
N ARG A 175 8.15 23.59 11.73
CA ARG A 175 7.15 22.49 11.75
C ARG A 175 7.52 21.41 12.76
N ILE A 176 8.79 21.00 12.84
CA ILE A 176 9.26 20.04 13.85
C ILE A 176 8.98 20.59 15.25
N ARG A 177 9.39 21.84 15.52
CA ARG A 177 9.18 22.52 16.80
C ARG A 177 7.71 22.50 17.22
N SER A 178 6.84 22.95 16.30
CA SER A 178 5.40 23.07 16.55
C SER A 178 4.75 21.71 16.83
N LEU A 179 5.15 20.65 16.13
CA LEU A 179 4.61 19.30 16.33
C LEU A 179 5.04 18.69 17.66
N VAL A 180 6.31 18.88 18.04
CA VAL A 180 6.80 18.45 19.36
C VAL A 180 6.05 19.20 20.46
N GLU A 181 5.91 20.53 20.37
CA GLU A 181 5.16 21.31 21.35
C GLU A 181 3.67 20.94 21.40
N ALA A 182 3.04 20.64 20.26
CA ALA A 182 1.64 20.22 20.24
C ALA A 182 1.42 18.86 20.92
N LYS A 183 2.37 17.94 20.80
CA LYS A 183 2.29 16.60 21.40
C LYS A 183 2.69 16.60 22.88
N LEU A 184 3.68 17.40 23.25
CA LEU A 184 4.30 17.40 24.58
C LEU A 184 3.83 18.55 25.48
N GLY A 185 3.27 19.62 24.91
CA GLY A 185 2.94 20.85 25.64
C GLY A 185 1.84 20.72 26.68
N LEU A 186 1.12 19.58 26.71
CA LEU A 186 0.11 19.26 27.73
C LEU A 186 0.64 18.39 28.87
N LEU A 187 1.91 17.99 28.82
CA LEU A 187 2.52 17.15 29.85
C LEU A 187 3.21 18.02 30.90
N ASP A 188 2.90 17.75 32.17
CA ASP A 188 3.44 18.49 33.34
C ASP A 188 4.70 17.82 33.92
N HIS A 189 5.33 16.91 33.17
CA HIS A 189 6.51 16.18 33.61
C HIS A 189 7.51 15.98 32.47
N LYS A 190 8.78 15.80 32.84
CA LYS A 190 9.84 15.45 31.88
C LYS A 190 9.70 14.00 31.40
N MET A 191 10.24 13.72 30.23
CA MET A 191 10.14 12.41 29.56
C MET A 191 11.44 11.98 28.91
N TYR A 192 11.55 10.68 28.64
CA TYR A 192 12.65 10.13 27.85
C TYR A 192 12.33 10.26 26.36
N ALA A 193 13.35 10.55 25.54
CA ALA A 193 13.22 10.62 24.09
C ALA A 193 14.20 9.67 23.41
N ILE A 194 13.69 8.90 22.44
CA ILE A 194 14.49 8.11 21.52
C ILE A 194 14.25 8.68 20.12
N VAL A 195 15.34 9.03 19.44
CA VAL A 195 15.30 9.60 18.10
C VAL A 195 16.07 8.70 17.15
N ASP A 196 15.40 8.25 16.09
CA ASP A 196 16.01 7.53 14.98
C ASP A 196 16.50 8.53 13.92
N TYR A 197 17.77 8.43 13.55
CA TYR A 197 18.46 9.33 12.62
C TYR A 197 18.97 8.60 11.36
N ASP A 198 18.50 7.39 11.07
CA ASP A 198 18.99 6.62 9.92
C ASP A 198 18.74 7.35 8.58
N ASN A 199 19.79 7.58 7.79
CA ASN A 199 19.73 8.39 6.56
C ASN A 199 19.12 9.81 6.75
N PHE A 200 19.18 10.37 7.95
CA PHE A 200 18.75 11.73 8.24
C PHE A 200 19.79 12.74 7.75
N ALA A 201 19.33 13.81 7.12
CA ALA A 201 20.19 14.88 6.62
C ALA A 201 19.66 16.27 6.99
N ILE A 202 20.57 17.19 7.30
CA ILE A 202 20.26 18.60 7.55
C ILE A 202 21.11 19.42 6.59
N LEU A 203 20.49 20.34 5.84
CA LEU A 203 21.26 21.26 5.00
C LEU A 203 22.07 22.25 5.87
N PRO A 204 23.29 22.62 5.46
CA PRO A 204 24.16 23.49 6.26
C PRO A 204 23.50 24.81 6.68
N ASP A 205 22.70 25.40 5.79
CA ASP A 205 22.03 26.68 6.00
C ASP A 205 21.05 26.70 7.18
N VAL A 206 20.56 25.53 7.61
CA VAL A 206 19.56 25.39 8.68
C VAL A 206 20.09 24.64 9.91
N LEU A 207 21.34 24.18 9.87
CA LEU A 207 21.95 23.38 10.94
C LEU A 207 21.99 24.11 12.29
N ASP A 208 22.37 25.39 12.28
CA ASP A 208 22.45 26.19 13.50
C ASP A 208 21.07 26.38 14.13
N THR A 209 20.07 26.71 13.30
CA THR A 209 18.69 26.93 13.77
C THR A 209 18.08 25.64 14.31
N TYR A 210 18.30 24.52 13.62
CA TYR A 210 17.88 23.20 14.10
C TYR A 210 18.53 22.86 15.44
N SER A 211 19.83 23.13 15.61
CA SER A 211 20.55 22.87 16.86
C SER A 211 20.02 23.70 18.04
N VAL A 212 19.68 24.97 17.81
CA VAL A 212 19.04 25.84 18.81
C VAL A 212 17.67 25.30 19.23
N MET A 213 16.85 24.88 18.25
CA MET A 213 15.54 24.28 18.50
C MET A 213 15.67 23.02 19.36
N VAL A 214 16.57 22.10 19.02
CA VAL A 214 16.77 20.86 19.79
C VAL A 214 17.19 21.14 21.24
N LYS A 215 18.12 22.09 21.46
CA LYS A 215 18.52 22.50 22.82
C LYS A 215 17.34 23.01 23.64
N GLY A 216 16.51 23.89 23.06
CA GLY A 216 15.32 24.41 23.74
C GLY A 216 14.28 23.33 24.08
N LEU A 217 14.13 22.31 23.22
CA LEU A 217 13.25 21.17 23.50
C LEU A 217 13.81 20.26 24.61
N ILE A 218 15.12 20.02 24.63
CA ILE A 218 15.78 19.25 25.70
C ILE A 218 15.59 19.91 27.06
N GLU A 219 15.83 21.21 27.16
CA GLU A 219 15.70 21.94 28.43
C GLU A 219 14.27 21.91 28.98
N ARG A 220 13.27 22.02 28.10
CA ARG A 220 11.85 22.13 28.47
C ARG A 220 11.18 20.78 28.72
N PHE A 221 11.42 19.76 27.90
CA PHE A 221 10.60 18.55 27.88
C PHE A 221 11.37 17.27 28.25
N TYR A 222 12.70 17.24 28.09
CA TYR A 222 13.48 16.02 28.32
C TYR A 222 14.18 16.00 29.68
N SER A 223 14.32 14.79 30.25
CA SER A 223 15.02 14.53 31.52
C SER A 223 16.37 13.86 31.32
#